data_AF-A0A7S3I5S7-F1
#
_entry.id   AF-A0A7S3I5S7-F1
#
_cell.length_a   1.000
_cell.length_b   1.000
_cell.length_c   1.000
_cell.angle_alpha   90.00
_cell.angle_beta   90.00
_cell.angle_gamma   90.00
#
_symmetry.space_group_name_H-M   'P 1'
#
loop_
_entity.id
_entity.type
_entity.pdbx_description
1 polymer ?
#
loop_
_entity_poly.entity_id
_entity_poly.type
_entity_poly.pdbx_seq_one_letter_code
_entity_poly.pdbx_strand_id
1 'polypeptide(L)'
;FLATDGGEIIAQKLNQTNKHMLTSNLARSLLSKTRGQQTQQMRRFSQQAAPVTNQTFIDRDMGSVCHNYACLPVAVDRGERIYVWDVEGRKYFDFLCGYSACNQGHVHPKILKAMIDQAQKITLTSRAFHNTALGDFADYLTDLMGYDKLIPMNTGCEADETACKMARRWGYRVKGIPSDQANILFPTG
;
A
#
# COMPACT_ATOMS: atom_id res chain seq x y z
N PHE A 1 13.26 16.45 -5.45
CA PHE A 1 14.18 17.61 -5.42
C PHE A 1 14.86 17.61 -4.05
N LEU A 2 16.18 17.85 -4.03
CA LEU A 2 17.16 17.68 -2.94
C LEU A 2 17.76 16.29 -2.76
N ALA A 3 18.74 15.97 -3.62
CA ALA A 3 19.95 15.24 -3.25
C ALA A 3 21.00 15.52 -4.33
N THR A 4 21.96 16.42 -4.07
CA THR A 4 23.31 16.49 -4.68
C THR A 4 24.02 17.77 -4.20
N ASP A 5 25.36 17.73 -4.12
CA ASP A 5 26.33 18.84 -3.92
C ASP A 5 27.23 18.82 -2.67
N GLY A 6 27.26 17.72 -1.91
CA GLY A 6 28.25 17.54 -0.83
C GLY A 6 29.47 16.66 -1.15
N GLY A 7 29.37 15.79 -2.17
CA GLY A 7 30.31 14.67 -2.35
C GLY A 7 31.50 14.93 -3.28
N GLU A 8 31.37 15.83 -4.27
CA GLU A 8 32.38 15.97 -5.33
C GLU A 8 33.61 16.81 -4.91
N ILE A 9 33.48 17.68 -3.91
CA ILE A 9 34.56 18.58 -3.48
C ILE A 9 35.64 17.83 -2.67
N ILE A 10 35.27 16.75 -1.97
CA ILE A 10 36.23 15.95 -1.18
C ILE A 10 37.05 15.02 -2.10
N ALA A 11 36.45 14.50 -3.17
CA ALA A 11 37.14 13.65 -4.13
C ALA A 11 38.21 14.40 -4.94
N GLN A 12 38.01 15.69 -5.25
CA GLN A 12 39.01 16.48 -5.97
C GLN A 12 40.21 16.90 -5.11
N LYS A 13 40.02 17.17 -3.80
CA LYS A 13 41.13 17.53 -2.89
C LYS A 13 42.05 16.35 -2.55
N LEU A 14 41.55 15.11 -2.56
CA LEU A 14 42.38 13.92 -2.35
C LEU A 14 43.29 13.57 -3.53
N ASN A 15 43.01 14.09 -4.72
CA ASN A 15 43.71 13.72 -5.96
C ASN A 15 44.93 14.60 -6.29
N GLN A 16 45.10 15.75 -5.62
CA GLN A 16 46.27 16.62 -5.80
C GLN A 16 47.44 16.29 -4.87
N THR A 17 47.18 15.76 -3.66
CA THR A 17 48.22 15.55 -2.64
C THR A 17 49.08 14.29 -2.86
N ASN A 18 48.65 13.35 -3.71
CA ASN A 18 49.30 12.03 -3.84
C ASN A 18 50.21 11.85 -5.07
N LYS A 19 50.44 12.87 -5.89
CA LYS A 19 51.27 12.73 -7.11
C LYS A 19 52.79 12.62 -6.85
N HIS A 20 53.27 12.84 -5.63
CA HIS A 20 54.70 12.80 -5.32
C HIS A 20 55.20 11.55 -4.57
N MET A 21 54.37 10.53 -4.36
CA MET A 21 54.73 9.36 -3.53
C MET A 21 54.69 8.00 -4.25
N LEU A 22 54.95 7.95 -5.57
CA LEU A 22 54.72 6.74 -6.39
C LEU A 22 55.95 6.17 -7.14
N THR A 23 57.16 6.29 -6.59
CA THR A 23 58.37 5.74 -7.24
C THR A 23 59.06 4.58 -6.50
N SER A 24 58.48 4.02 -5.44
CA SER A 24 59.06 2.83 -4.79
C SER A 24 58.33 1.53 -5.16
N ASN A 25 59.10 0.48 -5.46
CA ASN A 25 58.58 -0.88 -5.70
C ASN A 25 57.79 -1.44 -4.49
N LEU A 26 58.03 -0.89 -3.28
CA LEU A 26 57.31 -1.21 -2.06
C LEU A 26 55.85 -0.73 -2.10
N ALA A 27 55.59 0.47 -2.64
CA ALA A 27 54.25 1.03 -2.76
C ALA A 27 53.38 0.25 -3.76
N ARG A 28 53.96 -0.23 -4.87
CA ARG A 28 53.25 -1.07 -5.86
C ARG A 28 52.88 -2.45 -5.29
N SER A 29 53.78 -3.06 -4.52
CA SER A 29 53.53 -4.35 -3.85
C SER A 29 52.41 -4.25 -2.81
N LEU A 30 52.44 -3.21 -1.97
CA LEU A 30 51.40 -2.94 -0.99
C LEU A 30 50.04 -2.69 -1.65
N LEU A 31 49.96 -1.81 -2.67
CA LEU A 31 48.74 -1.55 -3.42
C LEU A 31 48.17 -2.80 -4.12
N SER A 32 49.02 -3.70 -4.62
CA SER A 32 48.57 -4.96 -5.24
C SER A 32 47.96 -5.94 -4.23
N LYS A 33 48.52 -6.01 -3.01
CA LYS A 33 48.00 -6.83 -1.92
C LYS A 33 46.67 -6.28 -1.38
N THR A 34 46.56 -4.95 -1.25
CA THR A 34 45.32 -4.30 -0.83
C THR A 34 44.22 -4.47 -1.87
N ARG A 35 44.54 -4.40 -3.17
CA ARG A 35 43.58 -4.58 -4.27
C ARG A 35 43.05 -6.02 -4.34
N GLY A 36 43.92 -7.02 -4.13
CA GLY A 36 43.55 -8.44 -4.07
C GLY A 36 42.68 -8.81 -2.86
N GLN A 37 42.98 -8.22 -1.70
CA GLN A 37 42.15 -8.40 -0.50
C GLN A 37 40.80 -7.70 -0.61
N GLN A 38 40.75 -6.48 -1.18
CA GLN A 38 39.49 -5.77 -1.46
C GLN A 38 38.62 -6.49 -2.51
N THR A 39 39.21 -7.13 -3.51
CA THR A 39 38.43 -7.94 -4.49
C THR A 39 37.90 -9.23 -3.89
N GLN A 40 38.63 -9.89 -2.99
CA GLN A 40 38.10 -11.05 -2.25
C GLN A 40 37.01 -10.66 -1.23
N GLN A 41 37.17 -9.51 -0.57
CA GLN A 41 36.18 -8.99 0.38
C GLN A 41 34.90 -8.53 -0.33
N MET A 42 35.01 -7.85 -1.48
CA MET A 42 33.85 -7.53 -2.33
C MET A 42 33.16 -8.77 -2.90
N ARG A 43 33.91 -9.82 -3.28
CA ARG A 43 33.32 -11.12 -3.69
C ARG A 43 32.66 -11.89 -2.55
N ARG A 44 32.99 -11.61 -1.28
CA ARG A 44 32.29 -12.16 -0.11
C ARG A 44 31.02 -11.39 0.22
N PHE A 45 30.96 -10.08 -0.05
CA PHE A 45 29.74 -9.28 0.06
C PHE A 45 28.74 -9.51 -1.08
N SER A 46 29.13 -10.18 -2.16
CA SER A 46 28.21 -10.70 -3.18
C SER A 46 27.66 -12.09 -2.84
N GLN A 47 27.84 -12.59 -1.60
CA GLN A 47 27.09 -13.75 -1.13
C GLN A 47 25.60 -13.36 -1.10
N GLN A 48 24.87 -13.88 -2.08
CA GLN A 48 23.44 -13.74 -2.25
C GLN A 48 22.72 -13.83 -0.91
N ALA A 49 22.00 -12.76 -0.52
CA ALA A 49 20.95 -12.90 0.47
C ALA A 49 20.07 -14.10 0.06
N ALA A 50 19.69 -14.94 1.02
CA ALA A 50 18.87 -16.11 0.75
C ALA A 50 17.66 -15.70 -0.11
N PRO A 51 17.25 -16.52 -1.10
CA PRO A 51 16.11 -16.20 -1.94
C PRO A 51 14.88 -15.98 -1.06
N VAL A 52 14.17 -14.89 -1.32
CA VAL A 52 12.94 -14.54 -0.61
C VAL A 52 11.87 -15.56 -1.01
N THR A 53 11.27 -16.22 -0.03
CA THR A 53 10.24 -17.27 -0.25
C THR A 53 8.91 -16.87 0.39
N ASN A 54 7.82 -17.47 -0.10
CA ASN A 54 6.49 -17.34 0.50
C ASN A 54 6.51 -17.71 1.99
N GLN A 55 7.20 -18.80 2.35
CA GLN A 55 7.29 -19.28 3.72
C GLN A 55 7.88 -18.23 4.68
N THR A 56 8.84 -17.42 4.20
CA THR A 56 9.45 -16.36 5.00
C THR A 56 8.43 -15.35 5.51
N PHE A 57 7.43 -15.00 4.70
CA PHE A 57 6.37 -14.06 5.09
C PHE A 57 5.27 -14.75 5.90
N ILE A 58 4.90 -15.97 5.53
CA ILE A 58 3.91 -16.76 6.27
C ILE A 58 4.38 -16.98 7.71
N ASP A 59 5.63 -17.34 7.95
CA ASP A 59 6.16 -17.54 9.30
C ASP A 59 6.14 -16.25 10.14
N ARG A 60 6.40 -15.10 9.51
CA ARG A 60 6.32 -13.79 10.17
C ARG A 60 4.90 -13.45 10.58
N ASP A 61 3.95 -13.66 9.67
CA ASP A 61 2.53 -13.43 9.93
C ASP A 61 2.03 -14.35 11.04
N MET A 62 2.35 -15.64 10.99
CA MET A 62 1.98 -16.61 12.03
C MET A 62 2.56 -16.25 13.40
N GLY A 63 3.74 -15.60 13.44
CA GLY A 63 4.36 -15.14 14.68
C GLY A 63 3.82 -13.82 15.24
N SER A 64 3.18 -12.98 14.42
CA SER A 64 2.85 -11.59 14.79
C SER A 64 1.39 -11.16 14.58
N VAL A 65 0.62 -11.89 13.78
CA VAL A 65 -0.76 -11.57 13.41
C VAL A 65 -1.72 -12.53 14.13
N CYS A 66 -2.87 -12.03 14.57
CA CYS A 66 -3.92 -12.85 15.18
C CYS A 66 -4.44 -13.91 14.18
N HIS A 67 -4.66 -15.14 14.65
CA HIS A 67 -5.06 -16.28 13.80
C HIS A 67 -6.58 -16.32 13.55
N ASN A 68 -7.13 -15.27 12.95
CA ASN A 68 -8.56 -15.17 12.61
C ASN A 68 -8.89 -15.50 11.14
N TYR A 69 -7.89 -15.83 10.32
CA TYR A 69 -8.05 -16.26 8.93
C TYR A 69 -7.25 -17.55 8.64
N ALA A 70 -7.79 -18.37 7.74
CA ALA A 70 -7.10 -19.51 7.14
C ALA A 70 -6.62 -19.15 5.73
N CYS A 71 -5.54 -18.38 5.63
CA CYS A 71 -5.01 -17.88 4.35
C CYS A 71 -4.43 -19.00 3.49
N LEU A 72 -4.52 -18.85 2.16
CA LEU A 72 -3.74 -19.67 1.22
C LEU A 72 -2.24 -19.38 1.41
N PRO A 73 -1.35 -20.38 1.22
CA PRO A 73 0.09 -20.22 1.47
C PRO A 73 0.80 -19.50 0.32
N VAL A 74 0.35 -18.28 -0.01
CA VAL A 74 0.90 -17.41 -1.06
C VAL A 74 1.06 -16.00 -0.50
N ALA A 75 2.28 -15.51 -0.46
CA ALA A 75 2.64 -14.15 -0.11
C ALA A 75 2.69 -13.28 -1.36
N VAL A 76 1.62 -12.54 -1.61
CA VAL A 76 1.48 -11.62 -2.75
C VAL A 76 2.28 -10.33 -2.51
N ASP A 77 3.09 -9.91 -3.47
CA ASP A 77 3.91 -8.68 -3.40
C ASP A 77 3.45 -7.62 -4.41
N ARG A 78 2.97 -8.04 -5.59
CA ARG A 78 2.58 -7.11 -6.66
C ARG A 78 1.24 -7.48 -7.26
N GLY A 79 0.42 -6.47 -7.56
CA GLY A 79 -0.81 -6.61 -8.34
C GLY A 79 -0.80 -5.69 -9.57
N GLU A 80 -1.39 -6.15 -10.68
CA GLU A 80 -1.60 -5.35 -11.88
C GLU A 80 -2.79 -5.89 -12.68
N ARG A 81 -3.83 -5.06 -12.83
CA ARG A 81 -5.08 -5.43 -13.52
C ARG A 81 -5.66 -6.73 -12.92
N ILE A 82 -5.74 -7.80 -13.70
CA ILE A 82 -6.31 -9.10 -13.30
C ILE A 82 -5.29 -10.06 -12.69
N TYR A 83 -4.04 -9.61 -12.52
CA TYR A 83 -2.93 -10.45 -12.12
C TYR A 83 -2.34 -10.05 -10.77
N VAL A 84 -1.83 -11.05 -10.06
CA VAL A 84 -0.98 -10.89 -8.88
C VAL A 84 0.30 -11.70 -9.04
N TRP A 85 1.36 -11.28 -8.37
CA TRP A 85 2.65 -11.96 -8.30
C TRP A 85 3.01 -12.21 -6.85
N ASP A 86 3.47 -13.44 -6.57
CA ASP A 86 4.06 -13.74 -5.27
C ASP A 86 5.50 -13.22 -5.17
N VAL A 87 6.06 -13.29 -3.96
CA VAL A 87 7.45 -12.88 -3.66
C VAL A 87 8.52 -13.71 -4.39
N GLU A 88 8.16 -14.88 -4.93
CA GLU A 88 9.02 -15.75 -5.74
C GLU A 88 8.88 -15.44 -7.25
N GLY A 89 8.04 -14.48 -7.62
CA GLY A 89 7.82 -14.03 -8.99
C GLY A 89 6.79 -14.85 -9.78
N ARG A 90 6.10 -15.80 -9.15
CA ARG A 90 5.03 -16.58 -9.80
C ARG A 90 3.81 -15.68 -10.03
N LYS A 91 3.27 -15.75 -11.25
CA LYS A 91 2.13 -14.94 -11.71
C LYS A 91 0.85 -15.76 -11.63
N TYR A 92 -0.21 -15.15 -11.09
CA TYR A 92 -1.53 -15.76 -10.94
C TYR A 92 -2.60 -14.85 -11.51
N PHE A 93 -3.68 -15.43 -12.04
CA PHE A 93 -4.94 -14.70 -12.17
C PHE A 93 -5.59 -14.60 -10.79
N ASP A 94 -6.05 -13.41 -10.42
CA ASP A 94 -6.85 -13.23 -9.21
C ASP A 94 -8.33 -13.46 -9.52
N PHE A 95 -8.84 -14.62 -9.12
CA PHE A 95 -10.25 -15.00 -9.24
C PHE A 95 -11.08 -14.68 -7.99
N LEU A 96 -10.47 -14.11 -6.94
CA LEU A 96 -11.16 -13.67 -5.72
C LEU A 96 -11.50 -12.18 -5.78
N CYS A 97 -10.59 -11.36 -6.34
CA CYS A 97 -10.78 -9.94 -6.57
C CYS A 97 -11.10 -9.15 -5.27
N GLY A 98 -10.54 -9.60 -4.14
CA GLY A 98 -10.81 -9.01 -2.83
C GLY A 98 -12.30 -8.98 -2.47
N TYR A 99 -13.03 -10.06 -2.74
CA TYR A 99 -14.49 -10.12 -2.60
C TYR A 99 -15.20 -9.04 -3.44
N SER A 100 -14.76 -8.88 -4.69
CA SER A 100 -15.22 -7.85 -5.65
C SER A 100 -14.79 -6.40 -5.33
N ALA A 101 -13.94 -6.16 -4.33
CA ALA A 101 -13.41 -4.82 -4.06
C ALA A 101 -12.49 -4.31 -5.19
N CYS A 102 -11.78 -5.22 -5.87
CA CYS A 102 -10.84 -4.88 -6.93
C CYS A 102 -11.44 -5.00 -8.34
N ASN A 103 -12.75 -4.76 -8.53
CA ASN A 103 -13.45 -4.98 -9.80
C ASN A 103 -12.81 -4.25 -11.00
N GLN A 104 -12.17 -3.09 -10.78
CA GLN A 104 -11.47 -2.30 -11.79
C GLN A 104 -10.07 -2.85 -12.12
N GLY A 105 -9.62 -3.89 -11.41
CA GLY A 105 -8.28 -4.45 -11.45
C GLY A 105 -7.33 -3.83 -10.44
N HIS A 106 -6.34 -4.62 -10.01
CA HIS A 106 -5.25 -4.20 -9.13
C HIS A 106 -4.51 -3.00 -9.70
N VAL A 107 -4.27 -1.99 -8.84
CA VAL A 107 -3.45 -0.80 -9.12
C VAL A 107 -3.90 -0.07 -10.41
N HIS A 108 -5.22 0.12 -10.58
CA HIS A 108 -5.74 0.81 -11.75
C HIS A 108 -5.21 2.26 -11.84
N PRO A 109 -4.56 2.66 -12.96
CA PRO A 109 -3.77 3.90 -13.03
C PRO A 109 -4.60 5.17 -12.80
N LYS A 110 -5.88 5.20 -13.24
CA LYS A 110 -6.77 6.34 -12.99
C LYS A 110 -7.11 6.51 -11.50
N ILE A 111 -7.30 5.40 -10.77
CA ILE A 111 -7.65 5.42 -9.34
C ILE A 111 -6.42 5.83 -8.54
N LEU A 112 -5.27 5.22 -8.83
CA LEU A 112 -3.99 5.57 -8.21
C LEU A 112 -3.67 7.06 -8.37
N LYS A 113 -3.84 7.59 -9.59
CA LYS A 113 -3.62 9.02 -9.85
C LYS A 113 -4.55 9.91 -9.03
N ALA A 114 -5.86 9.62 -9.03
CA ALA A 114 -6.84 10.40 -8.28
C ALA A 114 -6.55 10.40 -6.76
N MET A 115 -6.14 9.25 -6.21
CA MET A 115 -5.72 9.13 -4.82
C MET A 115 -4.49 10.00 -4.51
N ILE A 116 -3.43 9.91 -5.33
CA ILE A 116 -2.20 10.69 -5.13
C ILE A 116 -2.48 12.20 -5.23
N ASP A 117 -3.21 12.62 -6.27
CA ASP A 117 -3.52 14.03 -6.50
C ASP A 117 -4.30 14.64 -5.33
N GLN A 118 -5.23 13.88 -4.73
CA GLN A 118 -6.02 14.35 -3.59
C GLN A 118 -5.22 14.31 -2.28
N ALA A 119 -4.43 13.25 -2.05
CA ALA A 119 -3.63 13.09 -0.85
C ALA A 119 -2.54 14.18 -0.71
N GLN A 120 -2.05 14.72 -1.83
CA GLN A 120 -1.13 15.86 -1.84
C GLN A 120 -1.78 17.19 -1.41
N LYS A 121 -3.11 17.26 -1.39
CA LYS A 121 -3.87 18.46 -0.98
C LYS A 121 -4.37 18.33 0.45
N ILE A 122 -5.22 17.32 0.70
CA ILE A 122 -5.83 17.06 2.00
C ILE A 122 -6.48 15.67 2.02
N THR A 123 -6.33 14.96 3.14
CA THR A 123 -6.85 13.59 3.32
C THR A 123 -8.04 13.50 4.27
N LEU A 124 -8.06 14.26 5.36
CA LEU A 124 -9.10 14.16 6.38
C LEU A 124 -9.41 15.51 7.04
N THR A 125 -10.69 15.90 7.01
CA THR A 125 -11.19 17.12 7.66
C THR A 125 -12.14 16.83 8.83
N SER A 126 -12.44 15.56 9.12
CA SER A 126 -13.66 15.17 9.85
C SER A 126 -14.95 15.71 9.19
N ARG A 127 -16.10 15.50 9.85
CA ARG A 127 -17.39 16.09 9.47
C ARG A 127 -17.69 17.41 10.17
N ALA A 128 -16.78 17.89 11.03
CA ALA A 128 -16.90 19.20 11.65
C ALA A 128 -16.65 20.36 10.66
N PHE A 129 -15.96 20.08 9.55
CA PHE A 129 -15.69 21.04 8.48
C PHE A 129 -16.23 20.53 7.15
N HIS A 130 -16.62 21.46 6.27
CA HIS A 130 -16.83 21.15 4.87
C HIS A 130 -15.49 20.94 4.17
N ASN A 131 -15.47 20.08 3.16
CA ASN A 131 -14.34 19.92 2.25
C ASN A 131 -14.82 19.99 0.80
N THR A 132 -13.88 20.24 -0.11
CA THR A 132 -14.19 20.53 -1.51
C THR A 132 -14.56 19.30 -2.34
N ALA A 133 -14.27 18.08 -1.89
CA ALA A 133 -14.48 16.86 -2.67
C ALA A 133 -15.80 16.14 -2.35
N LEU A 134 -16.30 16.28 -1.11
CA LEU A 134 -17.47 15.53 -0.65
C LEU A 134 -18.76 15.92 -1.39
N GLY A 135 -18.92 17.20 -1.75
CA GLY A 135 -20.07 17.68 -2.53
C GLY A 135 -20.11 17.05 -3.92
N ASP A 136 -19.04 17.26 -4.69
CA ASP A 136 -18.89 16.69 -6.04
C ASP A 136 -19.06 15.16 -6.07
N PHE A 137 -18.53 14.47 -5.05
CA PHE A 137 -18.70 13.01 -4.90
C PHE A 137 -20.17 12.63 -4.63
N ALA A 138 -20.85 13.37 -3.76
CA ALA A 138 -22.25 13.12 -3.44
C ALA A 138 -23.13 13.34 -4.67
N ASP A 139 -22.98 14.49 -5.35
CA ASP A 139 -23.76 14.85 -6.53
C ASP A 139 -23.58 13.81 -7.66
N TYR A 140 -22.33 13.44 -7.95
CA TYR A 140 -22.02 12.41 -8.94
C TYR A 140 -22.73 11.08 -8.66
N LEU A 141 -22.70 10.61 -7.40
CA LEU A 141 -23.33 9.34 -7.05
C LEU A 141 -24.86 9.42 -7.00
N THR A 142 -25.41 10.52 -6.52
CA THR A 142 -26.87 10.71 -6.49
C THR A 142 -27.45 10.75 -7.90
N ASP A 143 -26.76 11.43 -8.83
CA ASP A 143 -27.17 11.50 -10.24
C ASP A 143 -27.02 10.14 -10.93
N LEU A 144 -25.91 9.43 -10.68
CA LEU A 144 -25.67 8.12 -11.27
C LEU A 144 -26.68 7.06 -10.80
N MET A 145 -27.04 7.09 -9.52
CA MET A 145 -27.88 6.06 -8.88
C MET A 145 -29.36 6.44 -8.82
N GLY A 146 -29.73 7.69 -9.12
CA GLY A 146 -31.10 8.18 -9.09
C GLY A 146 -31.68 8.36 -7.67
N TYR A 147 -30.86 8.80 -6.71
CA TYR A 147 -31.28 9.04 -5.31
C TYR A 147 -31.12 10.51 -4.93
N ASP A 148 -31.89 11.02 -3.96
CA ASP A 148 -31.85 12.43 -3.57
C ASP A 148 -30.66 12.81 -2.67
N LYS A 149 -30.10 11.85 -1.93
CA LYS A 149 -29.10 12.07 -0.88
C LYS A 149 -28.17 10.86 -0.74
N LEU A 150 -26.92 11.13 -0.38
CA LEU A 150 -25.90 10.14 -0.04
C LEU A 150 -25.48 10.26 1.44
N ILE A 151 -25.27 9.13 2.11
CA ILE A 151 -24.55 9.06 3.39
C ILE A 151 -23.30 8.19 3.18
N PRO A 152 -22.09 8.78 3.06
CA PRO A 152 -20.87 8.00 2.88
C PRO A 152 -20.40 7.40 4.22
N MET A 153 -20.01 6.14 4.18
CA MET A 153 -19.40 5.36 5.27
C MET A 153 -18.13 4.65 4.78
N ASN A 154 -17.40 3.97 5.66
CA ASN A 154 -16.10 3.36 5.31
C ASN A 154 -16.22 1.87 5.01
N THR A 155 -17.03 1.14 5.78
CA THR A 155 -17.18 -0.32 5.66
C THR A 155 -18.59 -0.72 5.25
N GLY A 156 -18.75 -1.94 4.74
CA GLY A 156 -20.07 -2.52 4.46
C GLY A 156 -20.95 -2.64 5.71
N CYS A 157 -20.37 -3.07 6.83
CA CYS A 157 -21.08 -3.21 8.11
C CYS A 157 -21.61 -1.85 8.62
N GLU A 158 -20.81 -0.78 8.50
CA GLU A 158 -21.26 0.57 8.84
C GLU A 158 -22.42 1.04 7.96
N ALA A 159 -22.41 0.69 6.67
CA ALA A 159 -23.50 0.99 5.75
C ALA A 159 -24.79 0.24 6.14
N ASP A 160 -24.70 -1.05 6.46
CA ASP A 160 -25.83 -1.87 6.90
C ASP A 160 -26.43 -1.38 8.22
N GLU A 161 -25.59 -1.06 9.21
CA GLU A 161 -26.05 -0.47 10.47
C GLU A 161 -26.75 0.87 10.25
N THR A 162 -26.19 1.72 9.37
CA THR A 162 -26.77 3.03 9.05
C THR A 162 -28.12 2.87 8.36
N ALA A 163 -28.24 1.94 7.42
CA ALA A 163 -29.50 1.61 6.75
C ALA A 163 -30.56 1.13 7.77
N CYS A 164 -30.18 0.24 8.70
CA CYS A 164 -31.07 -0.23 9.75
C CYS A 164 -31.54 0.91 10.67
N LYS A 165 -30.64 1.81 11.06
CA LYS A 165 -30.96 3.00 11.87
C LYS A 165 -31.89 3.95 11.12
N MET A 166 -31.66 4.17 9.82
CA MET A 166 -32.53 4.99 8.98
C MET A 166 -33.94 4.39 8.84
N ALA A 167 -34.04 3.09 8.56
CA ALA A 167 -35.31 2.39 8.42
C ALA A 167 -36.14 2.46 9.72
N ARG A 168 -35.52 2.19 10.88
CA ARG A 168 -36.19 2.33 12.19
C ARG A 168 -36.60 3.76 12.47
N ARG A 169 -35.72 4.75 12.24
CA ARG A 169 -36.03 6.17 12.44
C ARG A 169 -37.22 6.62 11.59
N TRP A 170 -37.27 6.21 10.32
CA TRP A 170 -38.41 6.46 9.45
C TRP A 170 -39.67 5.74 9.97
N GLY A 171 -39.54 4.47 10.39
CA GLY A 171 -40.63 3.68 10.97
C GLY A 171 -41.30 4.39 12.15
N TYR A 172 -40.50 4.96 13.05
CA TYR A 172 -41.00 5.70 14.20
C TYR A 172 -41.59 7.07 13.84
N ARG A 173 -40.87 7.87 13.03
CA ARG A 173 -41.23 9.28 12.80
C ARG A 173 -42.28 9.50 11.71
N VAL A 174 -42.32 8.63 10.70
CA VAL A 174 -43.14 8.79 9.51
C VAL A 174 -44.25 7.74 9.48
N LYS A 175 -43.90 6.47 9.65
CA LYS A 175 -44.89 5.39 9.64
C LYS A 175 -45.71 5.29 10.95
N GLY A 176 -45.19 5.82 12.06
CA GLY A 176 -45.88 5.85 13.35
C GLY A 176 -45.81 4.54 14.14
N ILE A 177 -44.76 3.73 13.95
CA ILE A 177 -44.54 2.53 14.76
C ILE A 177 -44.24 2.96 16.22
N PRO A 178 -44.80 2.29 17.25
CA PRO A 178 -44.45 2.57 18.64
C PRO A 178 -42.95 2.40 18.94
N SER A 179 -42.45 3.10 19.96
CA SER A 179 -41.04 3.01 20.37
C SER A 179 -40.64 1.56 20.58
N ASP A 180 -39.45 1.22 20.07
CA ASP A 180 -38.81 -0.09 20.24
C ASP A 180 -39.58 -1.28 19.64
N GLN A 181 -40.59 -1.02 18.80
CA GLN A 181 -41.36 -2.05 18.10
C GLN A 181 -41.06 -2.14 16.59
N ALA A 182 -40.07 -1.41 16.07
CA ALA A 182 -39.69 -1.49 14.67
C ALA A 182 -38.77 -2.70 14.39
N ASN A 183 -39.35 -3.70 13.73
CA ASN A 183 -38.65 -4.90 13.29
C ASN A 183 -38.08 -4.74 11.87
N ILE A 184 -36.89 -5.28 11.63
CA ILE A 184 -36.26 -5.38 10.31
C ILE A 184 -36.22 -6.87 9.97
N LEU A 185 -36.72 -7.22 8.79
CA LEU A 185 -36.72 -8.60 8.31
C LEU A 185 -35.44 -8.88 7.54
N PHE A 186 -34.82 -10.02 7.83
CA PHE A 186 -33.68 -10.55 7.10
C PHE A 186 -34.02 -11.96 6.59
N PRO A 187 -33.48 -12.38 5.44
CA PRO A 187 -33.62 -13.76 5.00
C PRO A 187 -32.95 -14.70 5.99
N THR A 188 -33.62 -15.80 6.34
CA THR A 188 -32.96 -16.95 6.96
C THR A 188 -32.22 -17.70 5.86
N GLY A 189 -30.90 -17.83 5.99
CA GLY A 189 -30.06 -18.57 5.04
C GLY A 189 -30.41 -20.05 4.96
#